data_AF-A0A1X1HAK7-F1
#
_entry.id   AF-A0A1X1HAK7-F1
#
_cell.length_a   1.000
_cell.length_b   1.000
_cell.length_c   1.000
_cell.angle_alpha   90.00
_cell.angle_beta   90.00
_cell.angle_gamma   90.00
#
_symmetry.space_group_name_H-M   'P 1'
#
loop_
_entity.id
_entity.type
_entity.pdbx_description
1 polymer ?
#
loop_
_entity_poly.entity_id
_entity_poly.type
_entity_poly.pdbx_seq_one_letter_code
_entity_poly.pdbx_strand_id
1 'polypeptide(L)'
;MKVSNRRYKVSLVGRVNNRYYLIRISNQEYIIDYSNPKDVRTYLFGLFPKYNTEYPIYKVDNASIKTTTWRIMDQFQGSLLEYSIGIVLVFLLILPKHINPLLIFNNSIIRESWYLWLSMIFCGAILLISFLIFKSNTDEIPILVDEKSILRRVEEPRKSFIKFPQKIVDFLSCFLGIPICLFMGVASSNFILLIVFGCLGFYQLLFARFFNLLFVVKRHKFYIVK
;
A
#
# COMPACT_ATOMS: atom_id res chain seq x y z
N MET A 1 19.68 1.30 23.31
CA MET A 1 19.41 0.47 22.12
C MET A 1 20.71 0.23 21.39
N LYS A 2 21.06 -1.04 21.13
CA LYS A 2 22.32 -1.41 20.47
C LYS A 2 22.01 -1.60 18.98
N VAL A 3 22.51 -0.71 18.15
CA VAL A 3 22.31 -0.78 16.68
C VAL A 3 23.35 -1.74 16.10
N SER A 4 22.90 -2.79 15.42
CA SER A 4 23.82 -3.58 14.60
C SER A 4 24.27 -2.75 13.40
N ASN A 5 25.59 -2.54 13.25
CA ASN A 5 26.16 -1.88 12.07
C ASN A 5 26.07 -2.74 10.79
N ARG A 6 25.61 -4.01 10.89
CA ARG A 6 25.44 -4.87 9.71
C ARG A 6 24.18 -4.50 8.94
N ARG A 7 24.35 -4.32 7.63
CA ARG A 7 23.26 -4.13 6.68
C ARG A 7 22.75 -5.49 6.21
N TYR A 8 21.49 -5.76 6.44
CA TYR A 8 20.83 -7.00 6.06
C TYR A 8 20.02 -6.82 4.78
N LYS A 9 20.06 -7.84 3.93
CA LYS A 9 19.08 -8.04 2.86
C LYS A 9 17.96 -8.90 3.44
N VAL A 10 16.72 -8.43 3.28
CA VAL A 10 15.53 -9.12 3.79
C VAL A 10 14.84 -9.78 2.59
N SER A 11 14.28 -10.97 2.78
CA SER A 11 13.43 -11.62 1.78
C SER A 11 12.05 -11.88 2.37
N LEU A 12 10.99 -11.54 1.61
CA LEU A 12 9.62 -11.88 1.97
C LEU A 12 9.38 -13.36 1.67
N VAL A 13 8.97 -14.14 2.68
CA VAL A 13 8.65 -15.57 2.54
C VAL A 13 7.18 -15.73 2.17
N GLY A 14 6.29 -15.01 2.88
CA GLY A 14 4.86 -15.04 2.60
C GLY A 14 4.06 -14.19 3.57
N ARG A 15 2.74 -14.13 3.32
CA ARG A 15 1.79 -13.45 4.20
C ARG A 15 1.26 -14.44 5.22
N VAL A 16 1.28 -14.06 6.50
CA VAL A 16 0.68 -14.90 7.55
C VAL A 16 -0.79 -14.55 7.70
N ASN A 17 -1.10 -13.27 7.86
CA ASN A 17 -2.46 -12.75 7.88
C ASN A 17 -2.49 -11.31 7.33
N ASN A 18 -3.59 -10.57 7.56
CA ASN A 18 -3.70 -9.22 7.02
C ASN A 18 -2.67 -8.21 7.56
N ARG A 19 -2.09 -8.46 8.74
CA ARG A 19 -1.17 -7.58 9.48
C ARG A 19 0.28 -8.04 9.44
N TYR A 20 0.48 -9.35 9.59
CA TYR A 20 1.77 -10.00 9.78
C TYR A 20 2.26 -10.70 8.52
N TYR A 21 3.55 -10.55 8.28
CA TYR A 21 4.25 -11.23 7.19
C TYR A 21 5.44 -12.00 7.75
N LEU A 22 5.79 -13.10 7.07
CA LEU A 22 6.99 -13.86 7.37
C LEU A 22 8.12 -13.35 6.48
N ILE A 23 9.19 -12.90 7.11
CA ILE A 23 10.41 -12.45 6.44
C ILE A 23 11.60 -13.29 6.90
N ARG A 24 12.60 -13.42 6.04
CA ARG A 24 13.85 -14.11 6.34
C ARG A 24 15.01 -13.14 6.28
N ILE A 25 15.85 -13.18 7.31
CA ILE A 25 17.04 -12.35 7.48
C ILE A 25 18.19 -13.27 7.83
N SER A 26 19.19 -13.40 6.94
CA SER A 26 20.38 -14.23 7.16
C SER A 26 20.05 -15.65 7.65
N ASN A 27 19.11 -16.32 6.98
CA ASN A 27 18.57 -17.65 7.30
C ASN A 27 17.77 -17.79 8.60
N GLN A 28 17.56 -16.71 9.36
CA GLN A 28 16.63 -16.69 10.48
C GLN A 28 15.28 -16.09 10.04
N GLU A 29 14.18 -16.70 10.49
CA GLU A 29 12.83 -16.22 10.19
C GLU A 29 12.31 -15.29 11.29
N TYR A 30 11.60 -14.25 10.84
CA TYR A 30 10.98 -13.24 11.69
C TYR A 30 9.56 -12.94 11.20
N ILE A 31 8.64 -12.71 12.13
CA ILE A 31 7.36 -12.08 11.84
C ILE A 31 7.58 -10.56 11.85
N ILE A 32 7.19 -9.88 10.78
CA ILE A 32 7.15 -8.41 10.71
C ILE A 32 5.73 -7.90 10.90
N ASP A 33 5.53 -6.96 11.81
CA ASP A 33 4.28 -6.20 11.96
C ASP A 33 4.33 -5.00 11.01
N TYR A 34 3.63 -5.10 9.88
CA TYR A 34 3.77 -4.14 8.79
C TYR A 34 2.49 -3.36 8.47
N SER A 35 1.32 -3.99 8.55
CA SER A 35 0.05 -3.38 8.10
C SER A 35 -1.06 -3.60 9.12
N ASN A 36 -0.98 -2.93 10.27
CA ASN A 36 -1.97 -3.05 11.33
C ASN A 36 -3.27 -2.29 10.95
N PRO A 37 -4.40 -2.97 10.70
CA PRO A 37 -5.63 -2.31 10.29
C PRO A 37 -6.27 -1.46 11.40
N LYS A 38 -5.91 -1.68 12.66
CA LYS A 38 -6.36 -0.87 13.81
C LYS A 38 -5.60 0.46 13.90
N ASP A 39 -4.44 0.58 13.26
CA ASP A 39 -3.59 1.76 13.34
C ASP A 39 -3.87 2.71 12.17
N VAL A 40 -4.33 3.93 12.47
CA VAL A 40 -4.63 4.95 11.45
C VAL A 40 -3.41 5.29 10.59
N ARG A 41 -2.20 5.14 11.14
CA ARG A 41 -0.93 5.39 10.43
C ARG A 41 -0.71 4.42 9.27
N THR A 42 -1.41 3.28 9.25
CA THR A 42 -1.38 2.34 8.12
C THR A 42 -2.01 2.94 6.87
N TYR A 43 -3.09 3.71 7.02
CA TYR A 43 -3.85 4.31 5.91
C TYR A 43 -3.28 5.67 5.50
N LEU A 44 -2.74 6.42 6.47
CA LEU A 44 -2.14 7.74 6.25
C LEU A 44 -0.61 7.70 6.35
N PHE A 45 0.01 6.64 5.84
CA PHE A 45 1.43 6.34 6.04
C PHE A 45 2.37 7.47 5.57
N GLY A 46 1.98 8.24 4.55
CA GLY A 46 2.74 9.41 4.08
C GLY A 46 2.87 10.54 5.11
N LEU A 47 1.95 10.63 6.08
CA LEU A 47 2.00 11.62 7.17
C LEU A 47 2.91 11.18 8.33
N PHE A 48 3.33 9.91 8.36
CA PHE A 48 4.12 9.34 9.45
C PHE A 48 5.43 8.74 8.93
N PRO A 49 6.45 9.56 8.59
CA PRO A 49 7.68 9.07 7.95
C PRO A 49 8.42 7.99 8.73
N LYS A 50 8.42 8.07 10.08
CA LYS A 50 9.04 7.05 10.94
C LYS A 50 8.39 5.68 10.76
N TYR A 51 7.07 5.65 10.55
CA TYR A 51 6.30 4.42 10.32
C TYR A 51 6.66 3.74 9.00
N ASN A 52 7.26 4.48 8.04
CA ASN A 52 7.73 3.96 6.75
C ASN A 52 9.20 3.53 6.76
N THR A 53 9.89 3.70 7.88
CA THR A 53 11.32 3.37 7.99
C THR A 53 11.61 2.36 9.08
N GLU A 54 10.71 2.18 10.06
CA GLU A 54 10.93 1.30 11.21
C GLU A 54 9.77 0.33 11.36
N TYR A 55 10.10 -0.95 11.46
CA TYR A 55 9.11 -2.02 11.54
C TYR A 55 9.42 -2.93 12.74
N PRO A 56 8.44 -3.20 13.62
CA PRO A 56 8.60 -4.22 14.64
C PRO A 56 8.78 -5.61 14.02
N ILE A 57 9.76 -6.35 14.50
CA ILE A 57 10.01 -7.74 14.12
C ILE A 57 10.11 -8.63 15.36
N TYR A 58 9.63 -9.86 15.21
CA TYR A 58 9.60 -10.88 16.25
C TYR A 58 10.29 -12.13 15.72
N LYS A 59 11.25 -12.67 16.48
CA LYS A 59 11.97 -13.88 16.09
C LYS A 59 11.01 -15.08 16.16
N VAL A 60 11.08 -15.96 15.17
CA VAL A 60 10.33 -17.22 15.15
C VAL A 60 11.31 -18.37 15.39
N ASP A 61 11.04 -19.18 16.40
CA ASP A 61 11.79 -20.41 16.67
C ASP A 61 11.02 -21.61 16.11
N ASN A 62 11.47 -22.12 14.95
CA ASN A 62 11.10 -23.39 14.28
C ASN A 62 9.62 -23.79 14.14
N ALA A 63 8.66 -22.94 14.54
CA ALA A 63 7.24 -23.19 14.31
C ALA A 63 6.93 -23.07 12.82
N SER A 64 6.29 -24.09 12.25
CA SER A 64 5.81 -24.10 10.86
C SER A 64 4.62 -23.14 10.71
N ILE A 65 4.93 -21.84 10.60
CA ILE A 65 3.91 -20.82 10.35
C ILE A 65 3.35 -21.05 8.96
N LYS A 66 2.05 -21.34 8.87
CA LYS A 66 1.34 -21.41 7.59
C LYS A 66 1.32 -20.01 6.97
N THR A 67 2.02 -19.86 5.86
CA THR A 67 1.98 -18.65 5.04
C THR A 67 1.22 -18.91 3.76
N THR A 68 0.45 -17.91 3.31
CA THR A 68 -0.04 -17.88 1.93
C THR A 68 0.92 -17.07 1.06
N THR A 69 1.39 -17.70 -0.01
CA THR A 69 2.19 -17.03 -1.03
C THR A 69 1.26 -16.48 -2.11
N TRP A 70 0.91 -15.20 -2.04
CA TRP A 70 0.08 -14.54 -3.06
C TRP A 70 0.92 -14.20 -4.30
N ARG A 71 1.38 -15.24 -5.01
CA ARG A 71 2.23 -15.13 -6.22
C ARG A 71 1.64 -14.22 -7.31
N ILE A 72 0.31 -14.12 -7.38
CA ILE A 72 -0.42 -13.30 -8.35
C ILE A 72 -0.27 -11.80 -8.00
N MET A 73 -0.41 -11.41 -6.74
CA MET A 73 -0.25 -10.00 -6.34
C MET A 73 1.20 -9.53 -6.47
N ASP A 74 2.18 -10.43 -6.32
CA ASP A 74 3.60 -10.13 -6.51
C ASP A 74 3.95 -9.77 -7.97
N GLN A 75 3.13 -10.21 -8.94
CA GLN A 75 3.28 -9.90 -10.38
C GLN A 75 2.57 -8.61 -10.79
N PHE A 76 1.48 -8.23 -10.10
CA PHE A 76 0.69 -7.04 -10.43
C PHE A 76 1.21 -5.74 -9.80
N GLN A 77 2.31 -5.78 -9.04
CA GLN A 77 2.80 -4.61 -8.31
C GLN A 77 3.62 -3.63 -9.15
N GLY A 78 2.99 -2.47 -9.43
CA GLY A 78 3.64 -1.16 -9.51
C GLY A 78 4.29 -0.78 -10.84
N SER A 79 4.15 -1.58 -11.89
CA SER A 79 4.55 -1.15 -13.24
C SER A 79 3.55 -1.61 -14.29
N LEU A 80 3.21 -2.90 -14.32
CA LEU A 80 2.31 -3.45 -15.33
C LEU A 80 0.88 -2.92 -15.20
N LEU A 81 0.38 -2.73 -13.98
CA LEU A 81 -0.94 -2.15 -13.71
C LEU A 81 -0.96 -0.64 -14.02
N GLU A 82 0.11 0.09 -13.69
CA GLU A 82 0.25 1.51 -14.01
C GLU A 82 0.38 1.75 -15.53
N TYR A 83 1.17 0.91 -16.23
CA TYR A 83 1.29 0.95 -17.68
C TYR A 83 0.00 0.52 -18.38
N SER A 84 -0.72 -0.50 -17.88
CA SER A 84 -2.00 -0.90 -18.47
C SER A 84 -3.09 0.14 -18.25
N ILE A 85 -3.16 0.80 -17.10
CA ILE A 85 -4.03 1.97 -16.90
C ILE A 85 -3.65 3.09 -17.87
N GLY A 86 -2.36 3.40 -18.01
CA GLY A 86 -1.88 4.41 -18.95
C GLY A 86 -2.25 4.10 -20.41
N ILE A 87 -2.05 2.85 -20.83
CA ILE A 87 -2.42 2.35 -22.16
C ILE A 87 -3.93 2.45 -22.36
N VAL A 88 -4.74 2.01 -21.40
CA VAL A 88 -6.21 2.12 -21.47
C VAL A 88 -6.65 3.58 -21.58
N LEU A 89 -6.06 4.50 -20.82
CA LEU A 89 -6.36 5.94 -20.92
C LEU A 89 -6.01 6.51 -22.29
N VAL A 90 -4.87 6.13 -22.87
CA VAL A 90 -4.48 6.53 -24.24
C VAL A 90 -5.44 5.96 -25.28
N PHE A 91 -5.82 4.69 -25.16
CA PHE A 91 -6.81 4.05 -26.04
C PHE A 91 -8.16 4.75 -25.96
N LEU A 92 -8.60 5.17 -24.77
CA LEU A 92 -9.84 5.92 -24.58
C LEU A 92 -9.81 7.30 -25.26
N LEU A 93 -8.65 7.89 -25.55
CA LEU A 93 -8.52 9.16 -26.28
C LEU A 93 -8.57 8.99 -27.81
N ILE A 94 -8.18 7.81 -28.33
CA ILE A 94 -8.06 7.55 -29.77
C ILE A 94 -9.36 6.96 -30.33
N LEU A 95 -10.23 6.40 -29.48
CA LEU A 95 -11.48 5.77 -29.91
C LEU A 95 -12.44 6.76 -30.61
N PRO A 96 -13.05 6.36 -31.74
CA PRO A 96 -14.11 7.11 -32.41
C PRO A 96 -15.25 7.47 -31.47
N LYS A 97 -15.83 8.67 -31.64
CA LYS A 97 -16.82 9.23 -30.71
C LYS A 97 -18.02 8.31 -30.40
N HIS A 98 -18.46 7.52 -31.37
CA HIS A 98 -19.62 6.62 -31.25
C HIS A 98 -19.36 5.34 -30.45
N ILE A 99 -18.09 4.97 -30.24
CA ILE A 99 -17.70 3.84 -29.37
C ILE A 99 -16.87 4.29 -28.17
N ASN A 100 -16.65 5.60 -27.99
CA ASN A 100 -15.79 6.11 -26.94
C ASN A 100 -16.49 6.05 -25.58
N PRO A 101 -16.04 5.19 -24.64
CA PRO A 101 -16.66 5.06 -23.33
C PRO A 101 -16.61 6.36 -22.52
N LEU A 102 -15.64 7.25 -22.78
CA LEU A 102 -15.59 8.55 -22.11
C LEU A 102 -16.77 9.45 -22.48
N LEU A 103 -17.34 9.29 -23.68
CA LEU A 103 -18.51 10.06 -24.12
C LEU A 103 -19.81 9.36 -23.74
N ILE A 104 -19.85 8.03 -23.83
CA ILE A 104 -21.05 7.22 -23.53
C ILE A 104 -21.39 7.28 -22.03
N PHE A 105 -20.38 7.23 -21.16
CA PHE A 105 -20.56 7.21 -19.70
C PHE A 105 -20.43 8.60 -19.06
N ASN A 106 -20.46 9.67 -19.86
CA ASN A 106 -20.46 11.04 -19.36
C ASN A 106 -21.86 11.42 -18.88
N ASN A 107 -21.97 11.88 -17.63
CA ASN A 107 -23.23 12.28 -17.02
C ASN A 107 -23.01 13.40 -15.99
N SER A 108 -23.68 14.54 -16.18
CA SER A 108 -23.55 15.71 -15.30
C SER A 108 -24.03 15.46 -13.88
N ILE A 109 -24.90 14.46 -13.65
CA ILE A 109 -25.37 14.04 -12.33
C ILE A 109 -24.20 13.72 -11.38
N ILE A 110 -23.07 13.24 -11.91
CA ILE A 110 -21.88 12.96 -11.09
C ILE A 110 -21.35 14.24 -10.43
N ARG A 111 -21.29 15.34 -11.18
CA ARG A 111 -20.81 16.63 -10.68
C ARG A 111 -21.86 17.37 -9.87
N GLU A 112 -23.12 17.30 -10.27
CA GLU A 112 -24.24 17.92 -9.55
C GLU A 112 -24.43 17.28 -8.17
N SER A 113 -24.33 15.95 -8.11
CA SER A 113 -24.48 15.16 -6.88
C SER A 113 -23.14 14.65 -6.34
N TRP A 114 -22.07 15.44 -6.50
CA TRP A 114 -20.71 15.04 -6.14
C TRP A 114 -20.55 14.52 -4.71
N TYR A 115 -21.30 15.13 -3.77
CA TYR A 115 -21.28 14.78 -2.36
C TYR A 115 -21.82 13.37 -2.10
N LEU A 116 -22.79 12.89 -2.88
CA LEU A 116 -23.31 11.51 -2.78
C LEU A 116 -22.25 10.51 -3.22
N TRP A 117 -21.58 10.78 -4.34
CA TRP A 117 -20.53 9.90 -4.87
C TRP A 117 -19.34 9.80 -3.92
N LEU A 118 -18.87 10.93 -3.39
CA LEU A 118 -17.82 10.92 -2.38
C LEU A 118 -18.28 10.19 -1.10
N SER A 119 -19.50 10.44 -0.63
CA SER A 119 -20.03 9.75 0.56
C SER A 119 -20.06 8.23 0.36
N MET A 120 -20.48 7.76 -0.82
CA MET A 120 -20.48 6.33 -1.15
C MET A 120 -19.07 5.74 -1.16
N ILE A 121 -18.09 6.45 -1.72
CA ILE A 121 -16.67 6.04 -1.71
C ILE A 121 -16.15 5.96 -0.27
N PHE A 122 -16.44 6.96 0.57
CA PHE A 122 -16.01 6.94 1.96
C PHE A 122 -16.70 5.85 2.79
N CYS A 123 -18.00 5.62 2.60
CA CYS A 123 -18.71 4.51 3.21
C CYS A 123 -18.06 3.16 2.84
N GLY A 124 -17.72 2.97 1.57
CA GLY A 124 -17.00 1.77 1.12
C GLY A 124 -15.63 1.61 1.81
N ALA A 125 -14.87 2.69 1.97
CA ALA A 125 -13.61 2.67 2.71
C ALA A 125 -13.80 2.25 4.17
N ILE A 126 -14.79 2.81 4.86
CA ILE A 126 -15.10 2.51 6.27
C ILE A 126 -15.50 1.04 6.44
N LEU A 127 -16.33 0.51 5.52
CA LEU A 127 -16.72 -0.89 5.53
C LEU A 127 -15.52 -1.81 5.34
N LEU A 128 -14.62 -1.51 4.40
CA LEU A 128 -13.39 -2.27 4.19
C LEU A 128 -12.46 -2.22 5.41
N ILE A 129 -12.27 -1.04 6.01
CA ILE A 129 -11.47 -0.88 7.24
C ILE A 129 -12.06 -1.72 8.38
N SER A 130 -13.37 -1.63 8.58
CA SER A 130 -14.09 -2.40 9.60
C SER A 130 -13.92 -3.90 9.39
N PHE A 131 -14.06 -4.36 8.15
CA PHE A 131 -13.83 -5.76 7.78
C PHE A 131 -12.38 -6.21 8.06
N LEU A 132 -11.38 -5.39 7.73
CA LEU A 132 -9.98 -5.70 7.99
C LEU A 132 -9.67 -5.77 9.49
N ILE A 133 -10.25 -4.87 10.29
CA ILE A 133 -10.10 -4.88 11.76
C ILE A 133 -10.73 -6.14 12.34
N PHE A 134 -11.96 -6.47 11.93
CA PHE A 134 -12.67 -7.67 12.39
C PHE A 134 -11.85 -8.92 12.10
N LYS A 135 -11.40 -9.10 10.85
CA LYS A 135 -10.56 -10.24 10.46
C LYS A 135 -9.24 -10.29 11.22
N SER A 136 -8.63 -9.14 11.49
CA SER A 136 -7.37 -9.10 12.26
C SER A 136 -7.52 -9.55 13.71
N ASN A 137 -8.71 -9.42 14.33
CA ASN A 137 -8.96 -9.92 15.69
C ASN A 137 -9.01 -11.45 15.73
N THR A 138 -9.56 -12.07 14.69
CA THR A 138 -9.69 -13.53 14.59
C THR A 138 -8.35 -14.21 14.33
N ASP A 139 -7.46 -13.54 13.58
CA ASP A 139 -6.18 -14.09 13.13
C ASP A 139 -4.99 -13.71 14.02
N GLU A 140 -5.19 -13.25 15.27
CA GLU A 140 -4.08 -12.86 16.13
C GLU A 140 -3.19 -14.08 16.46
N ILE A 141 -1.95 -14.03 15.98
CA ILE A 141 -0.94 -15.05 16.25
C ILE A 141 -0.49 -14.84 17.70
N PRO A 142 -0.46 -15.88 18.55
CA PRO A 142 0.21 -15.82 19.84
C PRO A 142 1.73 -15.75 19.57
N ILE A 143 2.21 -14.54 19.28
CA ILE A 143 3.64 -14.26 19.11
C ILE A 143 4.26 -14.41 20.49
N LEU A 144 5.23 -15.31 20.66
CA LEU A 144 6.07 -15.40 21.86
C LEU A 144 6.82 -14.04 21.99
N VAL A 145 6.40 -13.22 22.95
CA VAL A 145 6.64 -11.75 23.00
C VAL A 145 8.06 -11.38 23.47
N ASP A 146 8.93 -12.35 23.75
CA ASP A 146 10.09 -12.06 24.59
C ASP A 146 11.21 -11.24 23.92
N GLU A 147 11.30 -11.21 22.59
CA GLU A 147 12.31 -10.41 21.88
C GLU A 147 11.74 -9.55 20.73
N LYS A 148 11.20 -8.39 21.08
CA LYS A 148 10.85 -7.35 20.09
C LYS A 148 12.11 -6.63 19.62
N SER A 149 12.44 -6.76 18.34
CA SER A 149 13.47 -5.96 17.67
C SER A 149 12.85 -5.00 16.65
N ILE A 150 13.58 -3.96 16.25
CA ILE A 150 13.15 -3.02 15.22
C ILE A 150 14.00 -3.22 13.97
N LEU A 151 13.33 -3.49 12.85
CA LEU A 151 13.93 -3.48 11.53
C LEU A 151 13.87 -2.06 10.97
N ARG A 152 15.02 -1.37 10.93
CA ARG A 152 15.14 0.01 10.44
C ARG A 152 15.70 0.02 9.02
N ARG A 153 15.02 0.69 8.10
CA ARG A 153 15.49 0.92 6.72
C ARG A 153 16.80 1.71 6.73
N VAL A 154 17.76 1.29 5.91
CA VAL A 154 18.95 2.06 5.60
C VAL A 154 18.56 3.18 4.63
N GLU A 155 18.73 4.44 5.04
CA GLU A 155 18.70 5.57 4.10
C GLU A 155 20.00 5.54 3.29
N GLU A 156 19.94 5.02 2.06
CA GLU A 156 21.07 5.16 1.15
C GLU A 156 21.08 6.57 0.55
N PRO A 157 22.23 7.26 0.53
CA PRO A 157 22.36 8.52 -0.20
C PRO A 157 22.17 8.23 -1.69
N ARG A 158 21.02 8.61 -2.25
CA ARG A 158 20.73 8.41 -3.68
C ARG A 158 21.63 9.33 -4.51
N LYS A 159 22.54 8.74 -5.30
CA LYS A 159 23.29 9.43 -6.35
C LYS A 159 22.36 9.77 -7.53
N SER A 160 21.72 10.94 -7.56
CA SER A 160 21.14 11.53 -8.79
C SER A 160 20.71 12.98 -8.59
N PHE A 161 20.79 13.79 -9.65
CA PHE A 161 20.64 15.26 -9.65
C PHE A 161 19.28 15.83 -9.18
N ILE A 162 18.15 15.15 -9.41
CA ILE A 162 16.85 15.56 -8.87
C ILE A 162 16.04 14.31 -8.52
N LYS A 163 16.01 13.92 -7.25
CA LYS A 163 15.04 12.95 -6.71
C LYS A 163 14.61 13.38 -5.32
N PHE A 164 13.32 13.64 -5.15
CA PHE A 164 12.72 13.93 -3.85
C PHE A 164 13.01 12.78 -2.86
N PRO A 165 13.28 13.09 -1.58
CA PRO A 165 13.36 12.08 -0.52
C PRO A 165 12.09 11.22 -0.53
N GLN A 166 12.23 9.91 -0.33
CA GLN A 166 11.08 8.99 -0.33
C GLN A 166 9.98 9.45 0.65
N LYS A 167 10.36 10.03 1.78
CA LYS A 167 9.44 10.64 2.76
C LYS A 167 8.57 11.74 2.14
N ILE A 168 9.15 12.58 1.29
CA ILE A 168 8.43 13.66 0.59
C ILE A 168 7.52 13.06 -0.48
N VAL A 169 7.98 12.03 -1.21
CA VAL A 169 7.14 11.33 -2.20
C VAL A 169 5.94 10.68 -1.52
N ASP A 170 6.16 9.96 -0.42
CA ASP A 170 5.11 9.31 0.36
C ASP A 170 4.13 10.36 0.90
N PHE A 171 4.63 11.48 1.44
CA PHE A 171 3.81 12.60 1.91
C PHE A 171 2.96 13.20 0.79
N LEU A 172 3.56 13.57 -0.35
CA LEU A 172 2.84 14.14 -1.50
C LEU A 172 1.81 13.15 -2.06
N SER A 173 2.12 11.85 -2.06
CA SER A 173 1.18 10.82 -2.53
C SER A 173 -0.07 10.73 -1.66
N CYS A 174 0.07 10.82 -0.33
CA CYS A 174 -1.08 10.84 0.58
C CYS A 174 -1.78 12.20 0.58
N PHE A 175 -1.02 13.30 0.63
CA PHE A 175 -1.57 14.65 0.81
C PHE A 175 -2.19 15.22 -0.47
N LEU A 176 -1.56 15.00 -1.62
CA LEU A 176 -2.06 15.48 -2.91
C LEU A 176 -2.71 14.36 -3.73
N GLY A 177 -2.12 13.17 -3.73
CA GLY A 177 -2.61 12.05 -4.56
C GLY A 177 -4.04 11.65 -4.21
N ILE A 178 -4.37 11.52 -2.92
CA ILE A 178 -5.74 11.16 -2.49
C ILE A 178 -6.77 12.22 -2.93
N PRO A 179 -6.60 13.52 -2.63
CA PRO A 179 -7.52 14.55 -3.11
C PRO A 179 -7.60 14.63 -4.64
N ILE A 180 -6.48 14.49 -5.34
CA ILE A 180 -6.45 14.53 -6.81
C ILE A 180 -7.25 13.35 -7.39
N CYS A 181 -7.09 12.14 -6.86
CA CYS A 181 -7.86 10.97 -7.31
C CYS A 181 -9.37 11.18 -7.13
N LEU A 182 -9.79 11.68 -5.96
CA LEU A 182 -11.21 11.95 -5.70
C LEU A 182 -11.74 13.09 -6.58
N PHE A 183 -10.97 14.17 -6.72
CA PHE A 183 -11.32 15.30 -7.59
C PHE A 183 -11.44 14.87 -9.05
N MET A 184 -10.47 14.14 -9.59
CA MET A 184 -10.51 13.64 -10.97
C MET A 184 -11.68 12.69 -11.19
N GLY A 185 -11.98 11.83 -10.21
CA GLY A 185 -13.13 10.94 -10.26
C GLY A 185 -14.44 11.69 -10.44
N VAL A 186 -14.67 12.74 -9.64
CA VAL A 186 -15.95 13.47 -9.65
C VAL A 186 -16.02 14.58 -10.70
N ALA A 187 -14.96 15.39 -10.82
CA ALA A 187 -14.92 16.54 -11.73
C ALA A 187 -14.94 16.12 -13.21
N SER A 188 -14.54 14.88 -13.51
CA SER A 188 -14.61 14.34 -14.87
C SER A 188 -16.04 14.14 -15.40
N SER A 189 -17.05 14.13 -14.51
CA SER A 189 -18.44 13.80 -14.85
C SER A 189 -18.59 12.47 -15.60
N ASN A 190 -17.67 11.51 -15.42
CA ASN A 190 -17.68 10.26 -16.17
C ASN A 190 -17.63 9.05 -15.23
N PHE A 191 -18.55 8.09 -15.39
CA PHE A 191 -18.62 6.93 -14.50
C PHE A 191 -17.38 6.04 -14.53
N ILE A 192 -16.72 5.89 -15.69
CA ILE A 192 -15.48 5.10 -15.79
C ILE A 192 -14.37 5.79 -15.01
N LEU A 193 -14.21 7.10 -15.18
CA LEU A 193 -13.19 7.88 -14.48
C LEU A 193 -13.49 7.97 -12.98
N LEU A 194 -14.77 8.02 -12.59
CA LEU A 194 -15.21 7.90 -11.20
C LEU A 194 -14.79 6.56 -10.59
N ILE A 195 -14.98 5.44 -11.30
CA ILE A 195 -14.55 4.12 -10.83
C ILE A 195 -13.02 4.02 -10.78
N VAL A 196 -12.33 4.45 -11.83
CA VAL A 196 -10.87 4.32 -11.94
C VAL A 196 -10.15 5.21 -10.93
N PHE A 197 -10.50 6.49 -10.85
CA PHE A 197 -9.81 7.42 -9.95
C PHE A 197 -10.47 7.50 -8.57
N GLY A 198 -11.80 7.59 -8.51
CA GLY A 198 -12.54 7.72 -7.26
C GLY A 198 -12.60 6.45 -6.43
N CYS A 199 -12.68 5.26 -7.05
CA CYS A 199 -12.66 3.98 -6.32
C CYS A 199 -11.27 3.33 -6.35
N LEU A 200 -10.80 2.89 -7.52
CA LEU A 200 -9.57 2.08 -7.62
C LEU A 200 -8.34 2.88 -7.19
N GLY A 201 -8.13 4.08 -7.72
CA GLY A 201 -6.99 4.94 -7.39
C GLY A 201 -6.99 5.35 -5.92
N PHE A 202 -8.14 5.83 -5.42
CA PHE A 202 -8.30 6.18 -4.01
C PHE A 202 -8.01 5.00 -3.07
N TYR A 203 -8.63 3.84 -3.29
CA TYR A 203 -8.40 2.65 -2.45
C TYR A 203 -6.97 2.11 -2.58
N GLN A 204 -6.37 2.16 -3.77
CA GLN A 204 -4.99 1.75 -3.95
C GLN A 204 -4.04 2.59 -3.10
N LEU A 205 -4.24 3.91 -3.05
CA LEU A 205 -3.45 4.81 -2.20
C LEU A 205 -3.73 4.59 -0.71
N LEU A 206 -5.01 4.48 -0.33
CA LEU A 206 -5.43 4.32 1.06
C LEU A 206 -4.96 2.99 1.67
N PHE A 207 -4.99 1.90 0.90
CA PHE A 207 -4.65 0.56 1.35
C PHE A 207 -3.27 0.08 0.87
N ALA A 208 -2.41 0.99 0.37
CA ALA A 208 -1.11 0.65 -0.23
C ALA A 208 -0.24 -0.26 0.66
N ARG A 209 -0.26 -0.03 1.98
CA ARG A 209 0.53 -0.80 2.96
C ARG A 209 0.11 -2.26 3.10
N PHE A 210 -1.10 -2.64 2.69
CA PHE A 210 -1.52 -4.04 2.75
C PHE A 210 -0.93 -4.89 1.62
N PHE A 211 -0.26 -4.26 0.65
CA PHE A 211 0.23 -4.94 -0.54
C PHE A 211 1.71 -4.65 -0.84
N ASN A 212 2.23 -3.47 -0.48
CA ASN A 212 3.55 -3.01 -0.95
C ASN A 212 4.79 -3.56 -0.20
N LEU A 213 4.65 -4.47 0.78
CA LEU A 213 5.80 -4.93 1.59
C LEU A 213 6.91 -5.56 0.74
N LEU A 214 6.54 -6.38 -0.26
CA LEU A 214 7.51 -7.03 -1.14
C LEU A 214 8.44 -6.00 -1.82
N PHE A 215 7.85 -4.92 -2.32
CA PHE A 215 8.57 -3.83 -2.97
C PHE A 215 9.50 -3.11 -2.00
N VAL A 216 9.03 -2.84 -0.79
CA VAL A 216 9.84 -2.20 0.27
C VAL A 216 11.08 -3.03 0.58
N VAL A 217 10.88 -4.34 0.77
CA VAL A 217 11.93 -5.32 1.11
C VAL A 217 12.91 -5.52 -0.05
N LYS A 218 12.44 -5.57 -1.31
CA LYS A 218 13.32 -5.72 -2.50
C LYS A 218 14.22 -4.52 -2.75
N ARG A 219 13.73 -3.29 -2.51
CA ARG A 219 14.44 -2.05 -2.87
C ARG A 219 15.41 -1.53 -1.81
N HIS A 220 15.37 -2.05 -0.58
CA HIS A 220 16.10 -1.45 0.53
C HIS A 220 16.87 -2.49 1.34
N LYS A 221 17.93 -2.02 1.98
CA LYS A 221 18.65 -2.75 3.02
C LYS A 221 18.16 -2.28 4.39
N PHE A 222 18.39 -3.09 5.42
CA PHE A 222 17.88 -2.83 6.77
C PHE A 222 18.95 -3.06 7.84
N TYR A 223 18.83 -2.36 8.96
CA TYR A 223 19.53 -2.63 10.21
C TYR A 223 18.55 -3.27 11.19
N ILE A 224 19.06 -4.13 12.07
CA ILE A 224 18.31 -4.60 13.24
C ILE A 224 18.76 -3.77 14.44
N VAL A 225 17.79 -3.17 15.12
CA VAL A 225 17.97 -2.43 16.36
C VAL A 225 17.35 -3.28 17.48
N LYS A 226 18.18 -3.66 18.45
CA LYS A 226 17.76 -4.32 19.69
C LYS A 226 17.62 -3.30 20.82
#